data_AF-S9UZM7-F1
#
_entry.id   AF-S9UZM7-F1
#
_cell.length_a   1.000
_cell.length_b   1.000
_cell.length_c   1.000
_cell.angle_alpha   90.00
_cell.angle_beta   90.00
_cell.angle_gamma   90.00
#
_symmetry.space_group_name_H-M   'P 1'
#
loop_
_entity.id
_entity.type
_entity.pdbx_description
1 polymer ?
#
loop_
_entity_poly.entity_id
_entity_poly.type
_entity_poly.pdbx_seq_one_letter_code
_entity_poly.pdbx_strand_id
1 'polypeptide(L)'
;MAENYSEGDLGIIFRQAEPLTLPMVSQLLRDIRAGSDGGSTAAEALLHQCREEVEVIQETCAPEDAVAHLAKERLRRRGPAGGDEANAHLAHIAVDAEGNVVSDGTADATPAAPSLSREPMKPFEVVALATLVPRTAEEAIVLVPSLHRFEANDLQNALAILQ
;
A
#
# COMPACT_ATOMS: atom_id res chain seq x y z
N MET A 1 -15.66 -14.65 -15.09
CA MET A 1 -14.47 -14.18 -14.36
C MET A 1 -14.97 -13.65 -13.04
N ALA A 2 -14.57 -14.25 -11.92
CA ALA A 2 -15.07 -13.89 -10.60
C ALA A 2 -14.15 -12.83 -9.99
N GLU A 3 -14.74 -11.76 -9.48
CA GLU A 3 -14.05 -10.72 -8.70
C GLU A 3 -13.51 -11.34 -7.41
N ASN A 4 -12.29 -10.97 -7.00
CA ASN A 4 -11.69 -11.43 -5.76
C ASN A 4 -11.17 -10.23 -4.97
N TYR A 5 -12.09 -9.63 -4.20
CA TYR A 5 -11.84 -8.47 -3.37
C TYR A 5 -10.74 -8.70 -2.32
N SER A 6 -10.63 -9.92 -1.78
CA SER A 6 -9.57 -10.27 -0.82
C SER A 6 -8.16 -10.27 -1.43
N GLU A 7 -8.05 -10.55 -2.72
CA GLU A 7 -6.77 -10.48 -3.46
C GLU A 7 -6.55 -9.10 -4.10
N GLY A 8 -7.49 -8.17 -3.92
CA GLY A 8 -7.46 -6.86 -4.54
C GLY A 8 -7.71 -6.94 -6.05
N ASP A 9 -8.50 -7.91 -6.49
CA ASP A 9 -9.03 -8.00 -7.84
C ASP A 9 -10.46 -7.48 -7.86
N LEU A 10 -10.59 -6.17 -8.11
CA LEU A 10 -11.86 -5.46 -8.16
C LEU A 10 -12.60 -5.66 -9.50
N GLY A 11 -12.10 -6.52 -10.40
CA GLY A 11 -12.67 -6.70 -11.73
C GLY A 11 -12.13 -5.72 -12.79
N ILE A 12 -12.45 -5.97 -14.05
CA ILE A 12 -11.78 -5.35 -15.21
C ILE A 12 -11.96 -3.83 -15.25
N ILE A 13 -13.16 -3.34 -14.93
CA ILE A 13 -13.48 -1.90 -14.97
C ILE A 13 -12.63 -1.15 -13.93
N PHE A 14 -12.57 -1.67 -12.72
CA PHE A 14 -11.84 -1.02 -11.62
C PHE A 14 -10.32 -1.22 -11.70
N ARG A 15 -9.82 -2.23 -12.40
CA ARG A 15 -8.39 -2.36 -12.71
C ARG A 15 -7.87 -1.24 -13.62
N GLN A 16 -8.75 -0.64 -14.43
CA GLN A 16 -8.41 0.45 -15.34
C GLN A 16 -8.75 1.83 -14.77
N ALA A 17 -9.53 1.87 -13.68
CA ALA A 17 -9.93 3.11 -13.03
C ALA A 17 -8.77 3.66 -12.19
N GLU A 18 -8.61 4.98 -12.22
CA GLU A 18 -7.74 5.70 -11.30
C GLU A 18 -8.56 6.10 -10.06
N PRO A 19 -8.27 5.52 -8.88
CA PRO A 19 -8.97 5.89 -7.66
C PRO A 19 -8.55 7.29 -7.21
N LEU A 20 -9.53 8.09 -6.83
CA LEU A 20 -9.32 9.45 -6.33
C LEU A 20 -9.32 9.44 -4.81
N THR A 21 -8.47 10.26 -4.22
CA THR A 21 -8.47 10.54 -2.78
C THR A 21 -9.64 11.45 -2.42
N LEU A 22 -10.09 11.42 -1.16
CA LEU A 22 -11.18 12.28 -0.71
C LEU A 22 -10.89 13.78 -0.83
N PRO A 23 -9.67 14.28 -0.56
CA PRO A 23 -9.34 15.68 -0.83
C PRO A 23 -9.45 16.07 -2.31
N MET A 24 -9.01 15.21 -3.23
CA MET A 24 -9.21 15.45 -4.67
C MET A 24 -10.70 15.48 -5.04
N VAL A 25 -11.51 14.57 -4.50
CA VAL A 25 -12.96 14.56 -4.72
C VAL A 25 -13.62 15.82 -4.17
N SER A 26 -13.23 16.29 -2.98
CA SER A 26 -13.74 17.54 -2.40
C SER A 26 -13.45 18.73 -3.32
N GLN A 27 -12.23 18.81 -3.86
CA GLN A 27 -11.86 19.88 -4.79
C GLN A 27 -12.67 19.81 -6.10
N LEU A 28 -12.81 18.63 -6.69
CA LEU A 28 -13.63 18.44 -7.90
C LEU A 28 -15.08 18.87 -7.68
N LEU A 29 -15.68 18.53 -6.54
CA LEU A 29 -17.05 18.94 -6.20
C LEU A 29 -17.18 20.46 -6.03
N ARG A 30 -16.14 21.14 -5.52
CA ARG A 30 -16.11 22.60 -5.42
C ARG A 30 -16.01 23.25 -6.81
N ASP A 31 -15.17 22.72 -7.68
CA ASP A 31 -14.96 23.25 -9.03
C ASP A 31 -16.22 23.07 -9.90
N ILE A 32 -16.88 21.92 -9.82
CA ILE A 32 -18.15 21.65 -10.52
C ILE A 32 -19.23 22.66 -10.09
N ARG A 33 -19.31 22.98 -8.79
CA ARG A 33 -20.25 23.98 -8.29
C ARG A 33 -19.92 25.39 -8.79
N ALA A 34 -18.64 25.76 -8.81
CA ALA A 34 -18.21 27.08 -9.25
C ALA A 34 -18.50 27.32 -10.75
N GLY A 35 -18.51 26.27 -11.57
CA GLY A 35 -18.84 26.33 -12.99
C GLY A 35 -20.31 26.05 -13.35
N SER A 36 -21.18 25.75 -12.37
CA SER A 36 -22.60 25.44 -12.61
C SER A 36 -23.46 26.70 -12.58
N ASP A 37 -23.74 27.27 -13.75
CA ASP A 37 -24.59 28.46 -13.94
C ASP A 37 -26.11 28.13 -13.86
N GLY A 38 -26.55 27.43 -12.81
CA GLY A 38 -27.98 27.18 -12.52
C GLY A 38 -28.53 25.87 -13.08
N GLY A 39 -28.07 24.76 -12.52
CA GLY A 39 -28.57 23.42 -12.83
C GLY A 39 -29.87 23.07 -12.08
N SER A 40 -30.44 21.91 -12.39
CA SER A 40 -31.63 21.37 -11.70
C SER A 40 -31.41 21.30 -10.18
N THR A 41 -32.33 21.86 -9.39
CA THR A 41 -32.25 21.94 -7.92
C THR A 41 -31.98 20.60 -7.24
N ALA A 42 -32.46 19.50 -7.80
CA ALA A 42 -32.25 18.16 -7.27
C ALA A 42 -30.80 17.66 -7.44
N ALA A 43 -30.18 17.94 -8.58
CA ALA A 43 -28.79 17.57 -8.82
C ALA A 43 -27.84 18.42 -7.97
N GLU A 44 -28.15 19.71 -7.82
CA GLU A 44 -27.39 20.61 -6.95
C GLU A 44 -27.51 20.21 -5.47
N ALA A 45 -28.69 19.75 -5.02
CA ALA A 45 -28.88 19.23 -3.67
C ALA A 45 -28.05 17.96 -3.41
N LEU A 46 -28.02 17.03 -4.37
CA LEU A 46 -27.20 15.81 -4.25
C LEU A 46 -25.70 16.13 -4.25
N LEU A 47 -25.25 17.04 -5.11
CA LEU A 47 -23.86 17.51 -5.12
C LEU A 47 -23.48 18.21 -3.81
N HIS A 48 -24.40 18.99 -3.24
CA HIS A 48 -24.20 19.64 -1.96
C HIS A 48 -24.04 18.63 -0.84
N GLN A 49 -24.96 17.67 -0.73
CA GLN A 49 -24.92 16.63 0.28
C GLN A 49 -23.64 15.79 0.17
N CYS A 50 -23.30 15.35 -1.05
CA CYS A 50 -22.07 14.59 -1.30
C CYS A 50 -20.82 15.38 -0.88
N ARG A 51 -20.78 16.69 -1.18
CA ARG A 51 -19.66 17.54 -0.74
C ARG A 51 -19.57 17.61 0.78
N GLU A 52 -20.68 17.82 1.48
CA GLU A 52 -20.69 17.89 2.94
C GLU A 52 -20.19 16.58 3.58
N GLU A 53 -20.64 15.43 3.05
CA GLU A 53 -20.18 14.12 3.53
C GLU A 53 -18.68 13.92 3.28
N VAL A 54 -18.19 14.26 2.08
CA VAL A 54 -16.75 14.17 1.75
C VAL A 54 -15.93 15.14 2.59
N GLU A 55 -16.45 16.35 2.86
CA GLU A 55 -15.78 17.37 3.67
C GLU A 55 -15.59 16.93 5.11
N VAL A 56 -16.55 16.21 5.69
CA VAL A 56 -16.41 15.65 7.04
C VAL A 56 -15.43 14.48 7.06
N ILE A 57 -15.52 13.56 6.10
CA ILE A 57 -14.67 12.35 6.11
C ILE A 57 -13.19 12.71 5.85
N GLN A 58 -12.93 13.66 4.95
CA GLN A 58 -11.56 14.04 4.59
C GLN A 58 -10.76 14.65 5.76
N GLU A 59 -11.41 15.19 6.80
CA GLU A 59 -10.73 15.74 7.99
C GLU A 59 -9.86 14.71 8.71
N THR A 60 -10.17 13.43 8.52
CA THR A 60 -9.46 12.30 9.15
C THR A 60 -8.52 11.57 8.20
N CYS A 61 -8.44 12.00 6.93
CA CYS A 61 -7.60 11.36 5.92
C CYS A 61 -6.15 11.86 5.97
N ALA A 62 -5.25 11.07 5.39
CA ALA A 62 -3.86 11.46 5.19
C ALA A 62 -3.73 12.60 4.16
N PRO A 63 -2.71 13.47 4.30
CA PRO A 63 -2.51 14.58 3.37
C PRO A 63 -1.95 14.10 2.02
N GLU A 64 -2.27 14.81 0.94
CA GLU A 64 -1.95 14.41 -0.45
C GLU A 64 -0.46 14.19 -0.72
N ASP A 65 0.41 14.94 -0.05
CA ASP A 65 1.87 14.77 -0.15
C ASP A 65 2.33 13.42 0.42
N ALA A 66 1.74 13.01 1.55
CA ALA A 66 1.97 11.68 2.13
C ALA A 66 1.43 10.58 1.22
N VAL A 67 0.25 10.75 0.61
CA VAL A 67 -0.30 9.78 -0.35
C VAL A 67 0.61 9.65 -1.58
N ALA A 68 1.08 10.76 -2.12
CA ALA A 68 1.99 10.79 -3.27
C ALA A 68 3.36 10.18 -2.95
N HIS A 69 3.82 10.28 -1.70
CA HIS A 69 5.03 9.61 -1.23
C HIS A 69 4.79 8.09 -1.10
N LEU A 70 3.70 7.69 -0.46
CA LEU A 70 3.31 6.30 -0.29
C LEU A 70 3.13 5.56 -1.63
N ALA A 71 2.55 6.23 -2.63
CA ALA A 71 2.33 5.68 -3.97
C ALA A 71 3.64 5.27 -4.68
N LYS A 72 4.78 5.85 -4.28
CA LYS A 72 6.10 5.56 -4.87
C LYS A 72 6.84 4.43 -4.14
N GLU A 73 6.37 4.05 -2.97
CA GLU A 73 7.01 3.02 -2.17
C GLU A 73 6.89 1.63 -2.80
N ARG A 74 7.96 0.86 -2.66
CA ARG A 74 8.04 -0.52 -3.15
C ARG A 74 8.37 -1.44 -1.99
N LEU A 75 7.37 -2.17 -1.54
CA LEU A 75 7.44 -3.02 -0.37
C LEU A 75 7.88 -4.43 -0.76
N ARG A 76 8.62 -5.10 0.13
CA ARG A 76 8.99 -6.50 -0.08
C ARG A 76 7.75 -7.39 -0.01
N ARG A 77 7.63 -8.31 -0.96
CA ARG A 77 6.64 -9.38 -0.89
C ARG A 77 7.02 -10.40 0.18
N ARG A 78 6.02 -10.88 0.90
CA ARG A 78 6.12 -12.04 1.78
C ARG A 78 6.46 -13.27 0.94
N GLY A 79 7.56 -13.94 1.27
CA GLY A 79 7.93 -15.21 0.65
C GLY A 79 6.90 -16.30 0.95
N PRO A 80 6.80 -17.37 0.13
CA PRO A 80 5.97 -18.53 0.47
C PRO A 80 6.45 -19.06 1.84
N ALA A 81 5.53 -19.14 2.79
CA ALA A 81 5.82 -19.41 4.19
C ALA A 81 6.64 -20.70 4.38
N GLY A 82 7.86 -20.56 4.88
CA GLY A 82 8.71 -21.70 5.26
C GLY A 82 10.19 -21.37 5.35
N GLY A 83 10.60 -20.68 6.42
CA GLY A 83 11.98 -20.65 6.93
C GLY A 83 13.00 -19.85 6.10
N ASP A 84 13.33 -18.63 6.54
CA ASP A 84 14.71 -18.11 6.56
C ASP A 84 14.75 -16.64 7.03
N GLU A 85 14.17 -16.37 8.20
CA GLU A 85 14.72 -15.32 9.09
C GLU A 85 15.89 -15.88 9.92
N ALA A 86 16.50 -16.98 9.49
CA ALA A 86 17.77 -17.46 10.03
C ALA A 86 18.91 -16.73 9.33
N ASN A 87 19.28 -15.56 9.85
CA ASN A 87 20.63 -15.01 9.72
C ASN A 87 21.25 -15.11 8.31
N ALA A 88 20.73 -14.34 7.35
CA ALA A 88 21.36 -14.20 6.02
C ALA A 88 22.81 -13.69 6.08
N HIS A 89 23.26 -13.15 7.23
CA HIS A 89 24.65 -12.76 7.49
C HIS A 89 25.56 -13.89 8.01
N LEU A 90 25.01 -15.06 8.38
CA LEU A 90 25.78 -16.20 8.92
C LEU A 90 25.90 -17.38 7.92
N ALA A 91 25.34 -17.25 6.72
CA ALA A 91 25.32 -18.31 5.70
C ALA A 91 26.72 -18.69 5.14
N HIS A 92 27.80 -18.03 5.60
CA HIS A 92 29.17 -18.26 5.17
C HIS A 92 30.10 -18.80 6.27
N ILE A 93 29.56 -19.27 7.39
CA ILE A 93 30.37 -19.88 8.45
C ILE A 93 30.55 -21.37 8.13
N ALA A 94 31.64 -21.71 7.45
CA ALA A 94 32.10 -23.09 7.38
C ALA A 94 32.76 -23.45 8.73
N VAL A 95 32.47 -24.66 9.24
CA VAL A 95 33.02 -25.14 10.51
C VAL A 95 33.82 -26.42 10.23
N ASP A 96 35.05 -26.50 10.73
CA ASP A 96 35.89 -27.70 10.60
C ASP A 96 35.43 -28.84 11.53
N ALA A 97 36.05 -30.01 11.40
CA ALA A 97 35.70 -31.22 12.17
C ALA A 97 36.00 -31.06 13.68
N GLU A 98 36.78 -30.05 14.05
CA GLU A 98 37.16 -29.69 15.41
C GLU A 98 36.27 -28.57 16.00
N GLY A 99 35.32 -28.03 15.22
CA GLY A 99 34.35 -27.04 15.67
C GLY A 99 34.79 -25.58 15.54
N ASN A 100 35.85 -25.28 14.78
CA ASN A 100 36.34 -23.93 14.56
C ASN A 100 35.77 -23.31 13.28
N VAL A 101 35.53 -22.00 13.31
CA VAL A 101 35.03 -21.24 12.15
C VAL A 101 36.15 -21.00 11.14
N VAL A 102 35.99 -21.54 9.93
CA VAL A 102 36.89 -21.34 8.80
C VAL A 102 36.28 -20.31 7.85
N SER A 103 36.92 -19.16 7.69
CA SER A 103 36.54 -18.16 6.68
C SER A 103 37.07 -18.63 5.32
N ASP A 104 36.19 -19.04 4.42
CA ASP A 104 36.58 -19.49 3.09
C ASP A 104 36.95 -18.28 2.22
N GLY A 105 38.25 -18.02 2.12
CA GLY A 105 38.81 -16.95 1.30
C GLY A 105 39.03 -17.41 -0.13
N THR A 106 37.99 -17.42 -0.97
CA THR A 106 38.12 -17.23 -2.43
C THR A 106 36.80 -16.77 -3.05
N ALA A 107 36.89 -15.76 -3.90
CA ALA A 107 35.78 -15.17 -4.64
C ALA A 107 35.19 -16.13 -5.69
N ASP A 108 33.94 -15.84 -6.06
CA ASP A 108 33.26 -16.29 -7.29
C ASP A 108 32.34 -17.53 -7.19
N ALA A 109 31.39 -17.46 -6.25
CA ALA A 109 30.05 -17.98 -6.47
C ALA A 109 29.09 -17.14 -5.62
N THR A 110 28.52 -16.08 -6.20
CA THR A 110 27.39 -15.40 -5.57
C THR A 110 26.20 -16.34 -5.70
N PRO A 111 25.70 -17.01 -4.64
CA PRO A 111 24.32 -17.46 -4.70
C PRO A 111 23.53 -16.16 -4.78
N ALA A 112 22.80 -15.96 -5.88
CA ALA A 112 21.90 -14.83 -6.01
C ALA A 112 21.03 -14.83 -4.76
N ALA A 113 21.23 -13.86 -3.86
CA ALA A 113 20.35 -13.64 -2.74
C ALA A 113 18.92 -13.74 -3.27
N PRO A 114 17.99 -14.46 -2.60
CA PRO A 114 16.62 -14.52 -3.07
C PRO A 114 16.19 -13.08 -3.25
N SER A 115 16.02 -12.66 -4.51
CA SER A 115 15.76 -11.28 -4.83
C SER A 115 14.38 -11.00 -4.25
N LEU A 116 14.34 -10.42 -3.05
CA LEU A 116 13.13 -10.02 -2.38
C LEU A 116 12.39 -9.11 -3.35
N SER A 117 11.40 -9.67 -4.04
CA SER A 117 10.72 -8.98 -5.13
C SER A 117 9.97 -7.82 -4.49
N ARG A 118 10.50 -6.60 -4.67
CA ARG A 118 9.84 -5.39 -4.21
C ARG A 118 8.84 -4.96 -5.25
N GLU A 119 7.60 -4.76 -4.84
CA GLU A 119 6.54 -4.31 -5.73
C GLU A 119 5.82 -3.09 -5.15
N PRO A 120 5.27 -2.22 -6.01
CA PRO A 120 4.40 -1.16 -5.55
C PRO A 120 3.05 -1.71 -5.04
N MET A 121 2.40 -0.96 -4.17
CA MET A 121 1.00 -1.17 -3.84
C MET A 121 0.11 -0.86 -5.06
N LYS A 122 -1.08 -1.47 -5.09
CA LYS A 122 -2.07 -1.14 -6.12
C LYS A 122 -2.63 0.26 -5.82
N PRO A 123 -3.03 1.04 -6.83
CA PRO A 123 -3.55 2.39 -6.61
C PRO A 123 -4.69 2.46 -5.59
N PHE A 124 -5.61 1.49 -5.61
CA PHE A 124 -6.74 1.48 -4.67
C PHE A 124 -6.29 1.20 -3.22
N GLU A 125 -5.19 0.46 -3.02
CA GLU A 125 -4.67 0.14 -1.69
C GLU A 125 -4.05 1.39 -1.07
N VAL A 126 -3.32 2.16 -1.87
CA VAL A 126 -2.75 3.44 -1.44
C VAL A 126 -3.86 4.40 -1.02
N VAL A 127 -4.89 4.55 -1.85
CA VAL A 127 -6.04 5.43 -1.54
C VAL A 127 -6.83 4.92 -0.32
N ALA A 128 -7.01 3.61 -0.19
CA ALA A 128 -7.68 3.02 0.97
C ALA A 128 -6.90 3.25 2.27
N LEU A 129 -5.57 3.08 2.25
CA LEU A 129 -4.70 3.36 3.41
C LEU A 129 -4.71 4.86 3.77
N ALA A 130 -4.68 5.73 2.77
CA ALA A 130 -4.78 7.18 2.98
C ALA A 130 -6.13 7.61 3.56
N THR A 131 -7.20 6.88 3.25
CA THR A 131 -8.56 7.18 3.73
C THR A 131 -8.78 6.63 5.15
N LEU A 132 -8.28 5.42 5.44
CA LEU A 132 -8.54 4.72 6.69
C LEU A 132 -7.49 5.01 7.78
N VAL A 133 -6.29 5.45 7.39
CA VAL A 133 -5.15 5.80 8.26
C VAL A 133 -4.92 4.77 9.38
N PRO A 134 -4.73 3.48 9.06
CA PRO A 134 -4.51 2.45 10.06
C PRO A 134 -3.19 2.68 10.81
N ARG A 135 -3.16 2.31 12.09
CA ARG A 135 -2.00 2.53 12.97
C ARG A 135 -1.01 1.38 12.94
N THR A 136 -1.49 0.19 12.63
CA THR A 136 -0.69 -1.04 12.64
C THR A 136 -0.79 -1.79 11.32
N ALA A 137 0.27 -2.52 10.97
CA ALA A 137 0.28 -3.40 9.81
C ALA A 137 -0.82 -4.48 9.89
N GLU A 138 -1.13 -4.99 11.09
CA GLU A 138 -2.22 -5.95 11.29
C GLU A 138 -3.59 -5.34 10.97
N GLU A 139 -3.86 -4.15 11.49
CA GLU A 139 -5.08 -3.40 11.19
C GLU A 139 -5.21 -3.10 9.70
N ALA A 140 -4.12 -2.66 9.06
CA ALA A 140 -4.09 -2.41 7.62
C ALA A 140 -4.43 -3.66 6.80
N ILE A 141 -3.91 -4.83 7.19
CA ILE A 141 -4.21 -6.10 6.52
C ILE A 141 -5.68 -6.52 6.76
N VAL A 142 -6.22 -6.30 7.96
CA VAL A 142 -7.63 -6.62 8.24
C VAL A 142 -8.57 -5.73 7.40
N LEU A 143 -8.26 -4.45 7.28
CA LEU A 143 -9.05 -3.48 6.51
C LEU A 143 -8.88 -3.64 4.99
N VAL A 144 -7.66 -3.94 4.54
CA VAL A 144 -7.31 -4.12 3.13
C VAL A 144 -6.60 -5.47 2.97
N PRO A 145 -7.36 -6.58 2.85
CA PRO A 145 -6.81 -7.93 2.86
C PRO A 145 -5.73 -8.19 1.82
N SER A 146 -5.76 -7.52 0.67
CA SER A 146 -4.77 -7.68 -0.37
C SER A 146 -3.35 -7.29 0.06
N LEU A 147 -3.19 -6.50 1.12
CA LEU A 147 -1.90 -6.12 1.69
C LEU A 147 -1.15 -7.27 2.38
N HIS A 148 -1.81 -8.39 2.67
CA HIS A 148 -1.19 -9.57 3.31
C HIS A 148 0.03 -10.11 2.54
N ARG A 149 0.14 -9.77 1.25
CA ARG A 149 1.25 -10.16 0.38
C ARG A 149 2.56 -9.43 0.69
N PHE A 150 2.54 -8.40 1.52
CA PHE A 150 3.72 -7.61 1.90
C PHE A 150 4.29 -8.01 3.25
N GLU A 151 5.57 -7.71 3.45
CA GLU A 151 6.22 -7.85 4.75
C GLU A 151 5.66 -6.84 5.77
N ALA A 152 5.37 -7.31 6.98
CA ALA A 152 4.69 -6.49 8.00
C ALA A 152 5.54 -5.29 8.43
N ASN A 153 6.87 -5.46 8.51
CA ASN A 153 7.80 -4.37 8.85
C ASN A 153 7.83 -3.29 7.77
N ASP A 154 7.84 -3.69 6.48
CA ASP A 154 7.83 -2.75 5.37
C ASP A 154 6.48 -2.02 5.31
N LEU A 155 5.38 -2.73 5.53
CA LEU A 155 4.05 -2.14 5.60
C LEU A 155 3.95 -1.15 6.76
N GLN A 156 4.47 -1.47 7.95
CA GLN A 156 4.49 -0.55 9.08
C GLN A 156 5.28 0.73 8.80
N ASN A 157 6.42 0.62 8.11
CA ASN A 157 7.20 1.78 7.67
C ASN A 157 6.41 2.64 6.68
N ALA A 158 5.66 1.99 5.78
CA ALA A 158 4.80 2.68 4.81
C ALA A 158 3.66 3.43 5.52
N LEU A 159 3.05 2.84 6.55
CA LEU A 159 2.02 3.51 7.35
C LEU A 159 2.54 4.73 8.12
N ALA A 160 3.82 4.72 8.52
CA ALA A 160 4.44 5.87 9.18
C ALA A 160 4.56 7.10 8.27
N ILE A 161 4.47 6.94 6.94
CA ILE A 161 4.45 8.06 5.99
C ILE A 161 3.11 8.82 6.07
N LEU A 162 2.03 8.14 6.46
CA LEU A 162 0.67 8.70 6.50
C LEU A 162 0.34 9.42 7.83
N GLN A 163 1.27 9.41 8.80
CA GLN A 163 1.11 9.99 10.14
C GLN A 163 1.80 11.34 10.24
#